data_AF-A0A3S0T8H0-F1
#
_entry.id   AF-A0A3S0T8H0-F1
#
_cell.length_a   1.000
_cell.length_b   1.000
_cell.length_c   1.000
_cell.angle_alpha   90.00
_cell.angle_beta   90.00
_cell.angle_gamma   90.00
#
_symmetry.space_group_name_H-M   'P 1'
#
loop_
_entity.id
_entity.type
_entity.pdbx_description
1 polymer ?
#
loop_
_entity_poly.entity_id
_entity_poly.type
_entity_poly.pdbx_seq_one_letter_code
_entity_poly.pdbx_strand_id
1 'polypeptide(L)'
;MSGNDKDQRPERGEISPEDREAFRKRSAELGQKLDALKSQKAKVERSAGGGYQNQSAYGAAFKFAAELIVGVVVGGGLGWALDRQFGTAPWLMIVLVIIGFAAGLLNVVRAAQEAQTKIEPLQKAAPSVKDDEEE
;
A
#
# COMPACT_ATOMS: atom_id res chain seq x y z
N MET A 1 46.14 52.97 10.21
CA MET A 1 44.91 52.33 10.69
C MET A 1 44.74 51.01 9.97
N SER A 2 44.89 49.89 10.68
CA SER A 2 44.78 48.53 10.14
C SER A 2 43.34 48.04 10.36
N GLY A 3 42.57 47.99 9.27
CA GLY A 3 41.20 47.46 9.25
C GLY A 3 41.28 45.94 9.10
N ASN A 4 40.98 45.26 10.20
CA ASN A 4 41.20 43.85 10.42
C ASN A 4 40.11 43.00 9.73
N ASP A 5 40.49 42.38 8.61
CA ASP A 5 39.75 41.35 7.87
C ASP A 5 39.65 40.10 8.76
N LYS A 6 38.53 39.93 9.47
CA LYS A 6 38.25 38.71 10.25
C LYS A 6 36.94 38.09 9.81
N ASP A 7 37.10 36.88 9.27
CA ASP A 7 36.33 35.71 9.65
C ASP A 7 34.81 35.79 9.47
N GLN A 8 34.35 35.58 8.22
CA GLN A 8 33.03 35.01 7.97
C GLN A 8 33.18 33.57 7.51
N ARG A 9 33.57 32.71 8.45
CA ARG A 9 33.43 31.25 8.30
C ARG A 9 32.03 30.89 8.79
N PRO A 10 31.14 30.29 7.97
CA PRO A 10 29.80 29.98 8.43
C PRO A 10 29.84 28.84 9.46
N GLU A 11 29.14 29.06 10.57
CA GLU A 11 29.03 28.15 11.68
C GLU A 11 28.25 26.88 11.32
N ARG A 12 28.55 25.83 12.10
CA ARG A 12 28.15 24.45 11.93
C ARG A 12 26.63 24.29 12.10
N GLY A 13 25.90 24.11 10.99
CA GLY A 13 24.54 23.54 10.99
C GLY A 13 23.44 24.36 10.31
N GLU A 14 23.73 25.56 9.81
CA GLU A 14 22.71 26.37 9.14
C GLU A 14 22.65 26.06 7.65
N ILE A 15 21.63 25.30 7.25
CA ILE A 15 21.30 25.07 5.85
C ILE A 15 21.03 26.43 5.19
N SER A 16 21.86 26.83 4.21
CA SER A 16 21.74 28.10 3.49
C SER A 16 20.32 28.24 2.89
N PRO A 17 19.72 29.44 2.86
CA PRO A 17 18.38 29.64 2.30
C PRO A 17 18.22 29.06 0.88
N GLU A 18 19.27 29.12 0.06
CA GLU A 18 19.32 28.56 -1.29
C GLU A 18 19.22 27.01 -1.30
N ASP A 19 19.87 26.34 -0.36
CA ASP A 19 19.85 24.87 -0.23
C ASP A 19 18.47 24.37 0.23
N ARG A 20 17.79 25.16 1.07
CA ARG A 20 16.41 24.87 1.50
C ARG A 20 15.45 24.97 0.33
N GLU A 21 15.64 25.95 -0.55
CA GLU A 21 14.83 26.09 -1.77
C GLU A 21 15.08 24.96 -2.77
N ALA A 22 16.36 24.60 -2.98
CA ALA A 22 16.72 23.48 -3.84
C ALA A 22 16.14 22.14 -3.34
N PHE A 23 16.13 21.91 -2.03
CA PHE A 23 15.50 20.75 -1.43
C PHE A 23 13.98 20.76 -1.61
N ARG A 24 13.30 21.89 -1.35
CA ARG A 24 11.85 22.03 -1.56
C ARG A 24 11.43 21.73 -2.99
N LYS A 25 12.21 22.20 -3.97
CA LYS A 25 11.96 21.95 -5.39
C LYS A 25 12.02 20.45 -5.73
N ARG A 26 13.05 19.76 -5.24
CA ARG A 26 13.20 18.30 -5.41
C ARG A 26 12.07 17.52 -4.71
N SER A 27 11.70 17.90 -3.48
CA SER A 27 10.60 17.25 -2.79
C SER A 27 9.26 17.45 -3.49
N ALA A 28 9.03 18.63 -4.09
CA ALA A 28 7.82 18.90 -4.87
C ALA A 28 7.77 18.05 -6.15
N GLU A 29 8.89 17.93 -6.85
CA GLU A 29 9.00 17.08 -8.05
C GLU A 29 8.77 15.60 -7.72
N LEU A 30 9.37 15.10 -6.63
CA LEU A 30 9.18 13.73 -6.16
C LEU A 30 7.72 13.49 -5.74
N GLY A 31 7.10 14.45 -5.07
CA GLY A 31 5.68 14.41 -4.73
C GLY A 31 4.79 14.28 -5.97
N GLN A 32 5.03 15.10 -6.99
CA GLN A 32 4.29 15.03 -8.26
C GLN A 32 4.47 13.68 -8.98
N LYS A 33 5.70 13.14 -9.02
CA LYS A 33 5.95 11.81 -9.61
C LYS A 33 5.26 10.70 -8.83
N LEU A 34 5.27 10.78 -7.50
CA LEU A 34 4.60 9.81 -6.64
C LEU A 34 3.08 9.88 -6.81
N ASP A 35 2.51 11.08 -6.89
CA ASP A 35 1.08 11.29 -7.10
C ASP A 35 0.64 10.80 -8.48
N ALA A 36 1.46 11.00 -9.52
CA ALA A 36 1.22 10.46 -10.86
C ALA A 36 1.21 8.91 -10.87
N LEU A 37 2.15 8.28 -10.19
CA LEU A 37 2.19 6.81 -10.05
C LEU A 37 1.02 6.29 -9.22
N LYS A 38 0.67 6.98 -8.13
CA LYS A 38 -0.45 6.63 -7.27
C LYS A 38 -1.78 6.75 -7.99
N SER A 39 -1.96 7.79 -8.80
CA SER A 39 -3.16 7.98 -9.63
C SER A 39 -3.23 6.97 -10.77
N GLN A 40 -2.11 6.57 -11.38
CA GLN A 40 -2.07 5.49 -12.36
C GLN A 40 -2.45 4.14 -11.73
N LYS A 41 -1.88 3.80 -10.57
CA LYS A 41 -2.25 2.60 -9.81
C LYS A 41 -3.74 2.61 -9.44
N ALA A 42 -4.21 3.74 -8.92
CA ALA A 42 -5.61 3.90 -8.55
C ALA A 42 -6.55 3.96 -9.76
N LYS A 43 -6.07 4.28 -10.97
CA LYS A 43 -6.83 4.18 -12.22
C LYS A 43 -6.91 2.74 -12.72
N VAL A 44 -5.83 1.95 -12.60
CA VAL A 44 -5.86 0.50 -12.88
C VAL A 44 -6.80 -0.21 -11.91
N GLU A 45 -6.77 0.16 -10.63
CA GLU A 45 -7.69 -0.35 -9.60
C GLU A 45 -9.15 0.08 -9.85
N ARG A 46 -9.39 1.31 -10.33
CA ARG A 46 -10.74 1.81 -10.70
C ARG A 46 -11.28 1.22 -12.00
N SER A 47 -10.45 1.05 -13.03
CA SER A 47 -10.85 0.44 -14.30
C SER A 47 -11.20 -1.04 -14.16
N ALA A 48 -10.65 -1.70 -13.13
CA ALA A 48 -11.05 -3.06 -12.75
C ALA A 48 -12.34 -3.12 -11.91
N GLY A 49 -12.88 -2.00 -11.40
CA GLY A 49 -14.04 -1.97 -10.51
C GLY A 49 -14.86 -0.67 -10.61
N GLY A 50 -15.85 -0.63 -11.49
CA GLY A 50 -16.75 0.52 -11.65
C GLY A 50 -17.84 0.65 -10.57
N GLY A 51 -18.18 1.89 -10.19
CA GLY A 51 -19.45 2.26 -9.52
C GLY A 51 -19.36 2.80 -8.09
N TYR A 52 -19.22 4.13 -7.94
CA TYR A 52 -19.08 4.87 -6.68
C TYR A 52 -20.35 4.93 -5.81
N GLN A 53 -20.15 4.87 -4.48
CA GLN A 53 -21.07 5.17 -3.35
C GLN A 53 -21.60 3.98 -2.53
N ASN A 54 -21.92 2.81 -3.10
CA ASN A 54 -21.99 1.52 -2.35
C ASN A 54 -20.64 0.76 -2.37
N GLN A 55 -19.63 1.43 -2.89
CA GLN A 55 -18.42 0.85 -3.47
C GLN A 55 -17.35 0.42 -2.47
N SER A 56 -17.44 0.83 -1.19
CA SER A 56 -16.38 0.51 -0.22
C SER A 56 -16.39 -0.98 0.17
N ALA A 57 -17.56 -1.52 0.54
CA ALA A 57 -17.68 -2.93 0.91
C ALA A 57 -17.60 -3.85 -0.32
N TYR A 58 -18.29 -3.51 -1.40
CA TYR A 58 -18.23 -4.29 -2.65
C TYR A 58 -16.86 -4.22 -3.33
N GLY A 59 -16.18 -3.07 -3.30
CA GLY A 59 -14.83 -2.92 -3.84
C GLY A 59 -13.79 -3.69 -3.03
N ALA A 60 -13.91 -3.71 -1.69
CA ALA A 60 -13.08 -4.54 -0.84
C ALA A 60 -13.32 -6.04 -1.09
N ALA A 61 -14.58 -6.47 -1.15
CA ALA A 61 -14.93 -7.86 -1.45
C ALA A 61 -14.43 -8.30 -2.84
N PHE A 62 -14.54 -7.43 -3.85
CA PHE A 62 -14.04 -7.70 -5.19
C PHE A 62 -12.50 -7.81 -5.21
N LYS A 63 -11.79 -6.93 -4.49
CA LYS A 63 -10.34 -7.01 -4.34
C LYS A 63 -9.92 -8.34 -3.71
N PHE A 64 -10.60 -8.77 -2.65
CA PHE A 64 -10.34 -10.07 -2.05
C PHE A 64 -10.59 -11.20 -3.05
N ALA A 65 -11.74 -11.21 -3.72
CA ALA A 65 -12.03 -12.22 -4.75
C ALA A 65 -10.96 -12.25 -5.86
N ALA A 66 -10.52 -11.09 -6.34
CA ALA A 66 -9.46 -10.98 -7.33
C ALA A 66 -8.13 -11.54 -6.83
N GLU A 67 -7.75 -11.29 -5.57
CA GLU A 67 -6.53 -11.84 -4.97
C GLU A 67 -6.55 -13.37 -4.90
N LEU A 68 -7.70 -13.97 -4.59
CA LEU A 68 -7.86 -15.42 -4.63
C LEU A 68 -7.76 -15.97 -6.05
N ILE A 69 -8.45 -15.35 -7.03
CA ILE A 69 -8.43 -15.78 -8.42
C ILE A 69 -7.01 -15.71 -8.99
N VAL A 70 -6.28 -14.62 -8.71
CA VAL A 70 -4.89 -14.46 -9.18
C VAL A 70 -4.00 -15.57 -8.63
N GLY A 71 -4.11 -15.89 -7.33
CA GLY A 71 -3.33 -16.99 -6.72
C GLY A 71 -3.60 -18.34 -7.38
N VAL A 72 -4.88 -18.65 -7.67
CA VAL A 72 -5.29 -19.89 -8.33
C VAL A 72 -4.84 -19.95 -9.78
N VAL A 73 -5.02 -18.86 -10.54
CA VAL A 73 -4.61 -18.80 -11.96
C VAL A 73 -3.10 -18.92 -12.11
N VAL A 74 -2.33 -18.23 -11.26
CA VAL A 74 -0.87 -18.30 -11.26
C VAL A 74 -0.40 -19.70 -10.83
N GLY A 75 -0.94 -20.24 -9.73
CA GLY A 75 -0.60 -21.58 -9.26
C GLY A 75 -0.96 -22.68 -10.26
N GLY A 76 -2.13 -22.58 -10.88
CA GLY A 76 -2.58 -23.52 -11.93
C GLY A 76 -1.76 -23.40 -13.21
N GLY A 77 -1.42 -22.18 -13.63
CA GLY A 77 -0.59 -21.94 -14.82
C GLY A 77 0.84 -22.47 -14.64
N LEU A 78 1.50 -22.15 -13.52
CA LEU A 78 2.82 -22.69 -13.20
C LEU A 78 2.76 -24.21 -13.03
N GLY A 79 1.76 -24.70 -12.32
CA GLY A 79 1.56 -26.12 -12.07
C GLY A 79 1.38 -26.92 -13.35
N TRP A 80 0.57 -26.43 -14.28
CA TRP A 80 0.40 -27.05 -15.60
C TRP A 80 1.70 -27.04 -16.41
N ALA A 81 2.43 -25.93 -16.42
CA ALA A 81 3.70 -25.83 -17.14
C ALA A 81 4.75 -26.82 -16.59
N LEU A 82 4.85 -26.94 -15.27
CA LEU A 82 5.74 -27.88 -14.61
C LEU A 82 5.30 -29.33 -14.81
N ASP A 83 4.02 -29.62 -14.65
CA ASP A 83 3.46 -30.96 -14.89
C ASP A 83 3.71 -31.43 -16.33
N ARG A 84 3.70 -30.51 -17.30
CA ARG A 84 4.03 -30.83 -18.70
C ARG A 84 5.51 -31.13 -18.89
N GLN A 85 6.40 -30.42 -18.20
CA GLN A 85 7.85 -30.61 -18.31
C GLN A 85 8.34 -31.88 -17.60
N PHE A 86 7.75 -32.21 -16.45
CA PHE A 86 8.16 -33.34 -15.62
C PHE A 86 7.29 -34.60 -15.82
N GLY A 87 6.19 -34.50 -16.57
CA GLY A 87 5.26 -35.62 -16.78
C GLY A 87 4.47 -36.01 -15.52
N THR A 88 4.41 -35.13 -14.52
CA THR A 88 3.79 -35.36 -13.20
C THR A 88 2.31 -35.00 -13.15
N ALA A 89 1.70 -34.64 -14.29
CA ALA A 89 0.32 -34.19 -14.36
C ALA A 89 -0.66 -35.17 -13.69
N PRO A 90 -1.56 -34.73 -12.78
CA PRO A 90 -1.82 -33.36 -12.34
C PRO A 90 -1.25 -33.01 -10.93
N TRP A 91 -0.24 -33.73 -10.44
CA TRP A 91 0.20 -33.62 -9.05
C TRP A 91 0.79 -32.25 -8.69
N LEU A 92 1.70 -31.69 -9.51
CA LEU A 92 2.28 -30.38 -9.20
C LEU A 92 1.24 -29.28 -9.37
N MET A 93 0.32 -29.42 -10.32
CA MET A 93 -0.81 -28.49 -10.47
C MET A 93 -1.67 -28.45 -9.20
N ILE A 94 -2.04 -29.59 -8.62
CA ILE A 94 -2.84 -29.63 -7.39
C ILE A 94 -2.09 -28.93 -6.24
N VAL A 95 -0.83 -29.27 -6.03
CA VAL A 95 -0.02 -28.70 -4.95
C VAL A 95 0.14 -27.18 -5.12
N LEU A 96 0.47 -26.71 -6.32
CA LEU A 96 0.69 -25.29 -6.59
C LEU A 96 -0.59 -24.46 -6.55
N VAL A 97 -1.73 -25.03 -6.94
CA VAL A 97 -3.03 -24.36 -6.76
C VAL A 97 -3.35 -24.21 -5.28
N ILE A 98 -3.15 -25.24 -4.46
CA ILE A 98 -3.38 -25.16 -3.00
C ILE A 98 -2.47 -24.10 -2.38
N ILE A 99 -1.19 -24.10 -2.72
CA ILE A 99 -0.23 -23.10 -2.22
C ILE A 99 -0.62 -21.69 -2.69
N GLY A 100 -0.98 -21.52 -3.96
CA GLY A 100 -1.42 -20.24 -4.53
C GLY A 100 -2.69 -19.71 -3.86
N PHE A 101 -3.65 -20.60 -3.58
CA PHE A 101 -4.86 -20.26 -2.84
C PHE A 101 -4.57 -19.88 -1.38
N ALA A 102 -3.74 -20.65 -0.68
CA ALA A 102 -3.31 -20.33 0.67
C ALA A 102 -2.60 -18.97 0.74
N ALA A 103 -1.73 -18.67 -0.22
CA ALA A 103 -1.09 -17.35 -0.34
C ALA A 103 -2.12 -16.23 -0.57
N GLY A 104 -3.14 -16.46 -1.41
CA GLY A 104 -4.25 -15.55 -1.61
C GLY A 104 -5.04 -15.29 -0.32
N LEU A 105 -5.39 -16.34 0.43
CA LEU A 105 -6.07 -16.22 1.72
C LEU A 105 -5.26 -15.41 2.74
N LEU A 106 -3.95 -15.68 2.82
CA LEU A 106 -3.05 -14.95 3.72
C LEU A 106 -3.00 -13.46 3.38
N ASN A 107 -3.00 -13.10 2.09
CA ASN A 107 -3.07 -11.71 1.65
C ASN A 107 -4.38 -11.03 2.07
N VAL A 108 -5.52 -11.71 1.90
CA VAL A 108 -6.84 -11.18 2.30
C VAL A 108 -6.93 -10.96 3.80
N VAL A 109 -6.50 -11.94 4.61
CA VAL A 109 -6.51 -11.81 6.07
C VAL A 109 -5.65 -10.64 6.51
N ARG A 110 -4.45 -10.51 5.94
CA ARG A 110 -3.56 -9.39 6.23
C ARG A 110 -4.20 -8.05 5.87
N ALA A 111 -4.84 -7.94 4.70
CA ALA A 111 -5.52 -6.71 4.29
C ALA A 111 -6.70 -6.37 5.21
N ALA A 112 -7.44 -7.38 5.69
CA ALA A 112 -8.50 -7.20 6.67
C ALA A 112 -7.96 -6.72 8.03
N GLN A 113 -6.84 -7.27 8.50
CA GLN A 113 -6.17 -6.83 9.73
C GLN A 113 -5.71 -5.37 9.63
N GLU A 114 -5.03 -5.02 8.53
CA GLU A 114 -4.58 -3.64 8.27
C GLU A 114 -5.75 -2.64 8.27
N ALA A 115 -6.92 -3.04 7.76
CA ALA A 115 -8.13 -2.22 7.79
C ALA A 115 -8.66 -2.00 9.22
N GLN A 116 -8.62 -3.02 10.08
CA GLN A 116 -9.08 -2.92 11.48
C GLN A 116 -8.13 -2.07 12.34
N THR A 117 -6.81 -2.26 12.22
CA THR A 117 -5.80 -1.48 12.96
C THR A 117 -5.87 0.02 12.65
N LYS A 118 -6.38 0.40 11.47
CA LYS A 118 -6.61 1.82 11.09
C LYS A 118 -7.85 2.44 11.75
N ILE A 119 -8.82 1.63 12.16
CA ILE A 119 -10.08 2.06 12.78
C ILE A 119 -9.94 2.15 14.30
N GLU A 120 -9.08 1.32 14.90
CA GLU A 120 -8.77 1.31 16.33
C GLU A 120 -8.32 2.67 16.93
N PRO A 121 -7.43 3.47 16.31
CA PRO A 121 -7.07 4.79 16.83
C PRO A 121 -8.20 5.82 16.69
N LEU A 122 -9.19 5.59 15.82
CA LEU A 122 -10.36 6.46 15.67
C LEU A 122 -11.45 6.12 16.72
N GLN A 123 -11.61 4.84 17.08
CA GLN A 123 -12.48 4.43 18.18
C GLN A 123 -11.92 4.84 19.55
N LYS A 124 -10.60 4.77 19.74
CA LYS A 124 -9.96 5.17 21.00
C LYS A 124 -9.88 6.69 21.21
N ALA A 125 -9.99 7.48 20.14
CA ALA A 125 -9.99 8.95 20.17
C ALA A 125 -11.40 9.57 20.25
N ALA A 126 -12.47 8.78 20.15
CA ALA A 126 -13.83 9.23 20.46
C ALA A 126 -14.11 8.96 21.94
N PRO A 127 -14.05 9.97 22.85
CA PRO A 127 -14.33 9.75 24.25
C PRO A 127 -15.82 9.53 24.49
N SER A 128 -16.10 8.53 25.33
CA SER A 128 -17.23 8.39 26.28
C SER A 128 -18.65 8.79 25.84
N VAL A 129 -19.55 7.80 25.79
CA VAL A 129 -20.83 7.97 26.49
C VAL A 129 -20.61 7.35 27.87
N LYS A 130 -20.44 8.21 28.87
CA LYS A 130 -20.68 7.81 30.25
C LYS A 130 -22.18 7.66 30.37
N ASP A 131 -22.63 6.48 30.77
CA ASP A 131 -23.99 6.29 31.26
C ASP A 131 -24.09 6.93 32.65
N ASP A 132 -24.02 8.26 32.69
CA ASP A 132 -24.45 9.09 33.81
C ASP A 132 -25.78 9.74 33.36
N GLU A 133 -26.88 8.97 33.37
CA GLU A 133 -28.22 9.55 33.49
C GLU A 133 -28.92 8.87 34.67
N GLU A 134 -29.02 9.67 35.72
CA GLU A 134 -29.76 9.47 36.95
C GLU A 134 -31.26 9.27 36.65
N GLU A 135 -31.86 8.20 37.19
CA GLU A 135 -33.15 8.23 37.92
C GLU A 135 -33.36 6.96 38.74
#